data_AF-A0A1J3EBW1-F1
#
_entry.id   AF-A0A1J3EBW1-F1
#
_cell.length_a   1.000
_cell.length_b   1.000
_cell.length_c   1.000
_cell.angle_alpha   90.00
_cell.angle_beta   90.00
_cell.angle_gamma   90.00
#
_symmetry.space_group_name_H-M   'P 1'
#
loop_
_entity.id
_entity.type
_entity.pdbx_description
1 polymer ?
#
loop_
_entity_poly.entity_id
_entity_poly.type
_entity_poly.pdbx_seq_one_letter_code
_entity_poly.pdbx_strand_id
1 'polypeptide(L)'
;AAHVPSFEEYMEVGEVEVAVYAALAAICMCMGDMATKEAYEWLKSKPKLAKFISAKCRLMNDIYGYEDDMSRGYVPNAVNCYMKQYGVTKQEVIR
;
A
#
# COMPACT_ATOMS: atom_id res chain seq x y z
N ALA A 1 -14.46 -5.65 -19.49
CA ALA A 1 -13.02 -5.68 -19.14
C ALA A 1 -12.88 -5.24 -17.69
N ALA A 2 -11.95 -5.80 -16.92
CA ALA A 2 -11.68 -5.30 -15.57
C ALA A 2 -11.22 -3.83 -15.65
N HIS A 3 -11.79 -2.97 -14.80
CA HIS A 3 -11.42 -1.56 -14.74
C HIS A 3 -10.02 -1.42 -14.14
N VAL A 4 -9.18 -0.61 -14.78
CA VAL A 4 -7.86 -0.21 -14.25
C VAL A 4 -7.99 1.26 -13.86
N PRO A 5 -7.96 1.60 -12.56
CA PRO A 5 -8.03 2.99 -12.12
C PRO A 5 -6.73 3.73 -12.46
N SER A 6 -6.71 5.04 -12.25
CA SER A 6 -5.45 5.78 -12.20
C SER A 6 -4.57 5.26 -11.05
N PHE A 7 -3.27 5.50 -11.14
CA PHE A 7 -2.30 5.21 -10.10
C PHE A 7 -2.66 5.90 -8.78
N GLU A 8 -3.07 7.17 -8.84
CA GLU A 8 -3.43 7.92 -7.62
C GLU A 8 -4.70 7.36 -6.96
N GLU A 9 -5.74 7.05 -7.73
CA GLU A 9 -6.96 6.40 -7.21
C GLU A 9 -6.65 5.01 -6.63
N TYR A 10 -5.78 4.24 -7.28
CA TYR A 10 -5.32 2.95 -6.76
C TYR A 10 -4.60 3.11 -5.42
N MET A 11 -3.65 4.04 -5.33
CA MET A 11 -2.84 4.24 -4.13
C MET A 11 -3.65 4.75 -2.94
N GLU A 12 -4.67 5.58 -3.17
CA GLU A 12 -5.56 6.06 -2.11
C GLU A 12 -6.19 4.91 -1.30
N VAL A 13 -6.57 3.83 -1.99
CA VAL A 13 -7.14 2.63 -1.37
C VAL A 13 -6.04 1.64 -0.96
N GLY A 14 -5.07 1.40 -1.84
CA GLY A 14 -4.02 0.41 -1.64
C GLY A 14 -3.15 0.68 -0.42
N GLU A 15 -2.94 1.96 -0.06
CA GLU A 15 -2.26 2.34 1.17
C GLU A 15 -2.96 1.84 2.43
N VAL A 16 -4.30 1.78 2.45
CA VAL A 16 -5.04 1.28 3.61
C VAL A 16 -5.18 -0.24 3.56
N GLU A 17 -5.39 -0.79 2.35
CA GLU A 17 -5.61 -2.21 2.10
C GLU A 17 -4.41 -3.09 2.50
N VAL A 18 -3.17 -2.59 2.33
CA VAL A 18 -1.94 -3.34 2.66
C VAL A 18 -1.76 -3.62 4.17
N ALA A 19 -2.73 -3.23 5.01
CA ALA A 19 -2.87 -3.62 6.41
C ALA A 19 -1.76 -3.15 7.36
N VAL A 20 -0.87 -2.24 6.95
CA VAL A 20 0.19 -1.69 7.82
C VAL A 20 -0.40 -1.00 9.07
N TYR A 21 -1.49 -0.24 8.92
CA TYR A 21 -2.16 0.37 10.08
C TYR A 21 -2.71 -0.66 11.05
N ALA A 22 -3.28 -1.76 10.54
CA ALA A 22 -3.79 -2.84 11.37
C ALA A 22 -2.65 -3.58 12.09
N ALA A 23 -1.53 -3.83 11.39
CA ALA A 23 -0.33 -4.42 11.99
C ALA A 23 0.27 -3.53 13.08
N LEU A 24 0.39 -2.22 12.86
CA LEU A 24 0.85 -1.27 13.87
C LEU A 24 -0.09 -1.22 15.08
N ALA A 25 -1.40 -1.24 14.86
CA ALA A 25 -2.37 -1.28 15.94
C ALA A 25 -2.26 -2.58 16.76
N ALA A 26 -2.07 -3.72 16.09
CA ALA A 26 -1.84 -5.00 16.75
C ALA A 26 -0.55 -4.99 17.59
N ILE A 27 0.54 -4.43 17.06
CA ILE A 27 1.80 -4.25 17.80
C ILE A 27 1.56 -3.40 19.05
N CYS A 28 0.86 -2.27 18.94
CA CYS A 28 0.50 -1.46 20.11
C CYS A 28 -0.28 -2.28 21.14
N MET A 29 -1.30 -3.03 20.74
CA MET A 29 -2.06 -3.88 21.68
C MET A 29 -1.19 -4.93 22.38
N CYS A 30 -0.22 -5.52 21.67
CA CYS A 30 0.70 -6.50 22.24
C CYS A 30 1.72 -5.92 23.23
N MET A 31 1.93 -4.60 23.21
CA MET A 31 2.86 -3.93 24.14
C MET A 31 2.26 -3.71 25.54
N GLY A 32 1.00 -4.08 25.77
CA GLY A 32 0.34 -3.97 27.07
C GLY A 32 0.39 -2.54 27.61
N ASP A 33 0.75 -2.37 28.87
CA ASP A 33 0.77 -1.07 29.57
C ASP A 33 1.77 -0.05 28.97
N MET A 34 2.70 -0.48 28.12
CA MET A 34 3.61 0.45 27.42
C MET A 34 2.92 1.19 26.27
N ALA A 35 1.88 0.60 25.66
CA ALA A 35 1.11 1.27 24.63
C ALA A 35 -0.04 2.04 25.26
N THR A 36 0.13 3.36 25.32
CA THR A 36 -0.85 4.23 25.93
C THR A 36 -1.98 4.58 24.95
N LYS A 37 -3.10 5.11 25.47
CA LYS A 37 -4.21 5.63 24.64
C LYS A 37 -3.71 6.66 23.62
N GLU A 38 -2.71 7.46 24.01
CA GLU A 38 -2.07 8.46 23.16
C GLU A 38 -1.37 7.82 21.96
N ALA A 39 -0.74 6.64 22.12
CA ALA A 39 -0.11 5.93 21.00
C ALA A 39 -1.15 5.45 19.97
N TYR A 40 -2.30 4.97 20.44
CA TYR A 40 -3.41 4.58 19.57
C TYR A 40 -4.03 5.77 18.83
N GLU A 41 -4.32 6.87 19.53
CA GLU A 41 -4.84 8.09 18.89
C GLU A 41 -3.82 8.71 17.93
N TRP A 42 -2.53 8.67 18.27
CA TRP A 42 -1.46 9.06 17.36
C TRP A 42 -1.49 8.23 16.08
N LEU A 43 -1.59 6.89 16.17
CA LEU A 43 -1.68 6.02 14.99
C LEU A 43 -2.94 6.30 14.16
N LYS A 44 -4.09 6.49 14.83
CA LYS A 44 -5.39 6.81 14.21
C LYS A 44 -5.37 8.14 13.46
N SER A 45 -4.55 9.10 13.88
CA SER A 45 -4.32 10.36 13.16
C SER A 45 -3.61 10.19 11.80
N LYS A 46 -3.22 8.96 11.44
CA LYS A 46 -2.44 8.60 10.24
C LYS A 46 -1.17 9.44 10.13
N PRO A 47 -0.22 9.28 11.06
CA PRO A 47 0.98 10.08 11.11
C PRO A 47 1.79 9.89 9.83
N LYS A 48 2.56 10.92 9.42
CA LYS A 48 3.34 10.90 8.17
C LYS A 48 4.22 9.65 8.04
N LEU A 49 4.80 9.20 9.15
CA LEU A 49 5.61 7.99 9.19
C LEU A 49 4.80 6.74 8.83
N ALA A 50 3.64 6.53 9.44
CA ALA A 50 2.79 5.39 9.14
C ALA A 50 2.29 5.41 7.70
N LYS A 51 1.90 6.59 7.18
CA LYS A 51 1.53 6.78 5.76
C LYS A 51 2.67 6.36 4.83
N PHE A 52 3.87 6.86 5.09
CA PHE A 52 5.05 6.53 4.29
C PHE A 52 5.37 5.03 4.31
N ILE A 53 5.31 4.39 5.48
CA ILE A 53 5.52 2.93 5.61
C ILE A 53 4.45 2.17 4.82
N SER A 54 3.18 2.59 4.91
CA SER A 54 2.07 2.00 4.18
C SER A 54 2.26 2.06 2.67
N ALA A 55 2.52 3.26 2.14
CA ALA A 55 2.76 3.47 0.71
C ALA A 55 3.95 2.66 0.21
N LYS A 56 5.07 2.67 0.96
CA LYS A 56 6.25 1.88 0.61
C LYS A 56 5.95 0.38 0.63
N CYS A 57 5.22 -0.11 1.62
CA CYS A 57 4.83 -1.52 1.71
C CYS A 57 3.96 -1.94 0.53
N ARG A 58 2.93 -1.14 0.19
CA ARG A 58 2.06 -1.37 -0.97
C ARG A 58 2.87 -1.44 -2.27
N LEU A 59 3.72 -0.45 -2.51
CA LEU A 59 4.55 -0.37 -3.71
C LEU A 59 5.51 -1.57 -3.83
N MET A 60 6.21 -1.93 -2.74
CA MET A 60 7.11 -3.08 -2.76
C MET A 60 6.33 -4.37 -3.02
N ASN A 61 5.17 -4.58 -2.37
CA ASN A 61 4.36 -5.77 -2.61
C ASN A 61 3.96 -5.88 -4.09
N ASP A 62 3.53 -4.78 -4.72
CA ASP A 62 3.13 -4.79 -6.12
C ASP A 62 4.30 -4.97 -7.08
N ILE A 63 5.45 -4.36 -6.80
CA ILE A 63 6.65 -4.52 -7.63
C ILE A 63 7.12 -5.97 -7.63
N TYR A 64 7.21 -6.60 -6.46
CA TYR A 64 7.66 -7.99 -6.35
C TYR A 64 6.57 -9.00 -6.75
N GLY A 65 5.30 -8.67 -6.54
CA GLY A 65 4.15 -9.51 -6.86
C GLY A 65 3.63 -9.37 -8.29
N TYR A 66 4.09 -8.37 -9.05
CA TYR A 66 3.53 -7.99 -10.35
C TYR A 66 3.27 -9.18 -11.30
N GLU A 67 4.25 -10.04 -11.50
CA GLU A 67 4.11 -11.15 -12.46
C GLU A 67 3.08 -12.18 -11.98
N ASP A 68 3.01 -12.46 -10.67
CA ASP A 68 2.01 -13.36 -10.10
C ASP A 68 0.61 -12.76 -10.26
N ASP A 69 0.44 -11.49 -9.88
CA ASP A 69 -0.81 -10.75 -10.00
C ASP A 69 -1.34 -10.75 -11.43
N MET A 70 -0.48 -10.41 -12.40
CA MET A 70 -0.84 -10.39 -13.81
C MET A 70 -1.16 -11.80 -14.34
N SER A 71 -0.43 -12.83 -13.92
CA SER A 71 -0.68 -14.23 -14.33
C SER A 71 -2.03 -14.75 -13.85
N ARG A 72 -2.51 -14.26 -12.70
CA ARG A 72 -3.79 -14.61 -12.08
C ARG A 72 -4.96 -13.75 -12.56
N GLY A 73 -4.70 -12.79 -13.45
CA GLY A 73 -5.69 -11.83 -13.94
C GLY A 73 -6.04 -10.73 -12.93
N TYR A 74 -5.22 -10.54 -11.90
CA TYR A 74 -5.32 -9.41 -10.98
C TYR A 74 -4.67 -8.17 -11.63
N VAL A 75 -5.50 -7.45 -12.38
CA VAL A 75 -5.07 -6.29 -13.19
C VAL A 75 -4.78 -5.02 -12.36
N PRO A 76 -5.51 -4.68 -11.27
CA PRO A 76 -5.28 -3.45 -10.52
C PRO A 76 -4.12 -3.58 -9.51
N ASN A 77 -2.91 -3.22 -9.93
CA ASN A 77 -1.72 -3.09 -9.07
C ASN A 77 -0.95 -1.81 -9.42
N ALA A 78 -0.13 -1.31 -8.49
CA ALA A 78 0.60 -0.05 -8.65
C ALA A 78 1.39 0.04 -9.96
N VAL A 79 2.09 -1.03 -10.33
CA VAL A 79 2.93 -1.06 -11.54
C VAL A 79 2.07 -0.94 -12.79
N ASN A 80 0.99 -1.72 -12.90
CA ASN A 80 0.11 -1.70 -14.06
C ASN A 80 -0.67 -0.37 -14.16
N CYS A 81 -1.20 0.14 -13.04
CA CYS A 81 -1.88 1.44 -13.01
C CYS A 81 -0.94 2.57 -13.48
N TYR A 82 0.30 2.59 -12.97
CA TYR A 82 1.29 3.59 -13.36
C TYR A 82 1.67 3.49 -14.85
N MET A 83 1.95 2.28 -15.35
CA MET A 83 2.24 2.04 -16.77
C MET A 83 1.09 2.49 -17.67
N LYS A 84 -0.16 2.19 -17.29
CA LYS A 84 -1.34 2.57 -18.07
C LYS A 84 -1.60 4.06 -18.08
N GLN A 85 -1.40 4.73 -16.96
CA GLN A 85 -1.62 6.17 -16.85
C GLN A 85 -0.55 7.00 -17.56
N TYR A 86 0.72 6.62 -17.41
CA TYR A 86 1.85 7.42 -17.91
C TYR A 86 2.44 6.88 -19.22
N GLY A 87 1.96 5.74 -19.73
CA GLY A 87 2.42 5.17 -20.99
C GLY A 87 3.87 4.66 -20.95
N VAL A 88 4.37 4.33 -19.77
CA VAL A 88 5.75 3.88 -19.54
C VAL A 88 5.85 2.36 -19.48
N THR A 89 7.07 1.85 -19.67
CA THR A 89 7.41 0.44 -19.55
C THR A 89 7.55 0.00 -18.10
N LYS A 90 7.43 -1.31 -17.85
CA LYS A 90 7.66 -1.88 -16.51
C LYS A 90 9.06 -1.54 -15.97
N GLN A 91 10.09 -1.59 -16.82
CA GLN A 91 11.46 -1.26 -16.40
C GLN A 91 11.59 0.20 -15.93
N GLU A 92 10.86 1.13 -16.55
CA GLU A 92 10.86 2.54 -16.13
C GLU A 92 10.14 2.75 -14.80
N VAL A 93 9.11 1.95 -14.49
CA VAL A 93 8.38 2.02 -13.21
C VAL A 93 9.17 1.46 -12.03
N ILE A 94 9.94 0.40 -12.25
CA ILE A 94 10.65 -0.32 -11.18
C ILE A 94 12.05 0.28 -10.89
N ARG A 95 12.47 1.26 -11.71
CA ARG A 95 13.74 1.95 -11.57
C ARG A 95 13.78 2.87 -10.34
#